data_AF-A0A954T2K5-F1
#
_entry.id   AF-A0A954T2K5-F1
#
_cell.length_a   1.000
_cell.length_b   1.000
_cell.length_c   1.000
_cell.angle_alpha   90.00
_cell.angle_beta   90.00
_cell.angle_gamma   90.00
#
_symmetry.space_group_name_H-M   'P 1'
#
loop_
_entity.id
_entity.type
_entity.pdbx_description
1 polymer ?
#
loop_
_entity_poly.entity_id
_entity_poly.type
_entity_poly.pdbx_seq_one_letter_code
_entity_poly.pdbx_strand_id
1 'polypeptide(L)' 'MKFPTQRGHELVGILERPTGPVRFQAVAAHCFTCTKDLKTLVKLSRELVRRGIAVFRFDFTGLGESQGDFSTST' A
#
# COMPACT_ATOMS: atom_id res chain seq x y z
N MET A 1 -0.55 -8.77 2.53
CA MET A 1 -1.57 -8.86 3.58
C MET A 1 -2.91 -8.41 3.01
N LYS A 2 -4.00 -9.02 3.50
CA LYS A 2 -5.37 -8.73 3.08
C LYS A 2 -6.13 -8.06 4.21
N PHE A 3 -6.98 -7.09 3.91
CA PHE A 3 -7.80 -6.39 4.91
C PHE A 3 -9.16 -5.95 4.33
N PRO A 4 -10.24 -6.01 5.11
CA PRO A 4 -11.57 -5.68 4.61
C PRO A 4 -11.81 -4.16 4.57
N THR A 5 -12.63 -3.72 3.63
CA THR A 5 -13.28 -2.40 3.64
C THR A 5 -14.63 -2.47 4.32
N GLN A 6 -15.21 -1.31 4.67
CA GLN A 6 -16.58 -1.24 5.20
C GLN A 6 -17.63 -1.74 4.20
N ARG A 7 -17.33 -1.73 2.90
CA ARG A 7 -18.21 -2.24 1.83
C ARG A 7 -18.03 -3.75 1.57
N GLY A 8 -17.20 -4.44 2.36
CA GLY A 8 -16.96 -5.88 2.22
C GLY A 8 -15.94 -6.26 1.15
N HIS A 9 -15.33 -5.30 0.45
CA HIS A 9 -14.23 -5.59 -0.48
C HIS A 9 -12.95 -5.91 0.29
N GLU A 10 -12.21 -6.92 -0.15
CA GLU A 10 -10.88 -7.25 0.36
C GLU A 10 -9.80 -6.45 -0.39
N LEU A 11 -9.01 -5.66 0.34
CA LEU A 11 -7.86 -4.94 -0.20
C LEU A 11 -6.56 -5.68 0.09
N VAL A 12 -5.61 -5.55 -0.83
CA VAL A 12 -4.27 -6.16 -0.72
C VAL A 12 -3.22 -5.08 -0.54
N GLY A 13 -2.41 -5.25 0.51
CA GLY A 13 -1.28 -4.36 0.78
C GLY A 13 -0.02 -5.10 1.24
N ILE A 14 1.07 -4.36 1.27
CA ILE A 14 2.41 -4.80 1.68
C ILE A 14 2.86 -3.86 2.80
N LEU A 15 3.23 -4.44 3.93
CA LEU A 15 3.84 -3.73 5.05
C LEU A 15 5.34 -4.00 5.05
N GLU A 16 6.13 -2.98 4.75
CA GLU A 16 7.59 -3.04 4.85
C GLU A 16 8.03 -2.51 6.22
N ARG A 17 8.85 -3.28 6.93
CA ARG A 17 9.33 -2.97 8.27
C ARG A 17 10.85 -2.83 8.29
N PRO A 18 11.40 -1.83 9.01
CA PRO A 18 12.83 -1.77 9.30
C PRO A 18 13.29 -3.01 10.07
N THR A 19 14.56 -3.38 9.92
CA THR A 19 15.19 -4.44 10.74
C THR A 19 15.31 -4.03 12.21
N GLY A 20 15.45 -2.72 12.47
CA GLY A 20 15.56 -2.13 13.81
C GLY A 20 14.25 -1.52 14.33
N PRO A 21 14.30 -0.68 15.37
CA PRO A 21 13.11 -0.07 15.96
C PRO A 21 12.38 0.83 14.95
N VAL A 22 11.06 0.74 14.94
CA VAL A 22 10.19 1.59 14.13
C VAL A 22 10.10 2.96 14.79
N ARG A 23 10.65 3.99 14.14
CA ARG A 23 10.63 5.37 14.61
C ARG A 23 9.35 6.09 14.20
N PHE A 24 8.86 5.81 12.99
CA PHE A 24 7.66 6.40 12.41
C PHE A 24 6.93 5.39 11.53
N GLN A 25 5.69 5.72 11.17
CA GLN A 25 4.87 4.92 10.27
C GLN A 25 4.32 5.83 9.16
N ALA A 26 4.27 5.32 7.94
CA ALA A 26 3.73 6.03 6.79
C ALA A 26 2.83 5.12 5.95
N VAL A 27 1.82 5.73 5.33
CA VAL A 27 0.98 5.09 4.31
C VAL A 27 1.32 5.69 2.96
N ALA A 28 1.64 4.83 2.00
CA ALA A 28 2.03 5.22 0.65
C ALA A 28 0.92 4.83 -0.33
N ALA A 29 0.19 5.83 -0.83
CA ALA A 29 -0.83 5.68 -1.86
C ALA A 29 -0.24 5.92 -3.25
N HIS A 30 -0.70 5.15 -4.23
CA HIS A 30 -0.28 5.30 -5.62
C HIS A 30 -1.18 6.29 -6.38
N CYS A 31 -0.73 6.70 -7.57
CA CYS A 31 -1.49 7.55 -8.49
C CYS A 31 -2.75 6.86 -9.04
N PHE A 32 -3.62 7.65 -9.67
CA PHE A 32 -4.80 7.16 -10.39
C PHE A 32 -4.40 6.10 -11.43
N THR A 33 -5.08 4.94 -11.43
CA THR A 33 -4.81 3.73 -12.26
C THR A 33 -3.47 3.01 -12.04
N CYS A 34 -2.61 3.54 -11.16
CA CYS A 34 -1.38 2.87 -10.76
C CYS A 34 -1.67 1.71 -9.78
N THR A 35 -0.63 0.99 -9.36
CA THR A 35 -0.74 -0.04 -8.31
C THR A 35 0.33 0.18 -7.23
N LYS A 36 0.23 -0.56 -6.12
CA LYS A 36 1.21 -0.61 -5.02
C LYS A 36 2.62 -1.00 -5.45
N ASP A 37 2.76 -1.53 -6.68
CA ASP A 37 4.01 -2.03 -7.26
C ASP A 37 4.66 -1.03 -8.24
N LEU A 38 4.15 0.21 -8.31
CA LEU A 38 4.81 1.30 -9.00
C LEU A 38 6.27 1.42 -8.53
N LYS A 39 7.23 1.21 -9.45
CA LYS A 39 8.67 1.11 -9.12
C LYS A 39 9.19 2.27 -8.29
N THR A 40 8.74 3.50 -8.58
CA THR A 40 9.11 4.70 -7.82
C THR A 40 8.61 4.65 -6.39
N LEU A 41 7.37 4.18 -6.18
CA LEU A 41 6.77 4.01 -4.85
C LEU A 41 7.50 2.93 -4.05
N VAL A 42 7.84 1.80 -4.68
CA VAL A 42 8.63 0.73 -4.06
C VAL A 42 10.01 1.23 -3.63
N LYS A 43 10.71 1.99 -4.49
CA LYS A 43 12.02 2.58 -4.16
C LYS A 43 11.93 3.56 -3.00
N LEU A 44 10.93 4.44 -2.99
CA LEU A 44 10.68 5.38 -1.90
C LEU A 44 10.40 4.65 -0.59
N SER A 45 9.52 3.66 -0.62
CA SER A 45 9.15 2.85 0.54
C SER A 45 10.37 2.18 1.18
N ARG A 46 11.22 1.53 0.36
CA ARG A 46 12.48 0.91 0.83
C ARG A 46 13.45 1.92 1.43
N GLU A 47 13.56 3.12 0.86
CA GLU A 47 14.44 4.17 1.40
C GLU A 47 13.93 4.71 2.75
N LEU A 48 12.62 4.89 2.91
CA LEU A 48 12.01 5.27 4.19
C LEU A 48 12.22 4.17 5.25
N VAL A 49 12.08 2.90 4.86
CA VAL A 49 12.33 1.74 5.72
C VAL A 49 13.78 1.71 6.21
N ARG A 50 14.75 1.99 5.34
CA ARG A 50 16.16 2.13 5.75
C ARG A 50 16.39 3.23 6.79
N ARG A 51 15.52 4.24 6.85
CA ARG A 51 15.57 5.35 7.81
C ARG A 51 14.77 5.09 9.10
N GLY A 52 14.26 3.87 9.28
CA GLY A 52 13.49 3.46 10.46
C GLY A 52 12.00 3.78 10.37
N ILE A 53 11.46 4.03 9.17
CA ILE A 53 10.04 4.34 8.95
C ILE A 53 9.36 3.09 8.38
N ALA A 54 8.40 2.52 9.10
CA ALA A 54 7.59 1.43 8.54
C ALA A 54 6.61 2.00 7.50
N VAL A 55 6.50 1.35 6.35
CA VAL A 55 5.67 1.85 5.25
C VAL A 55 4.65 0.80 4.86
N PHE A 56 3.39 1.21 4.82
CA PHE A 56 2.29 0.41 4.30
C PHE A 56 1.84 0.95 2.94
N ARG A 57 1.83 0.08 1.92
CA ARG A 57 1.35 0.40 0.57
C ARG A 57 0.33 -0.64 0.13
N PHE A 58 -0.75 -0.20 -0.49
CA PHE A 58 -1.89 -1.06 -0.84
C PHE A 58 -2.48 -0.67 -2.20
N ASP A 59 -3.19 -1.61 -2.82
CA ASP A 59 -3.97 -1.36 -4.02
C ASP A 59 -5.37 -0.85 -3.64
N PHE A 60 -5.85 0.22 -4.28
CA PHE A 60 -7.24 0.67 -4.11
C PHE A 60 -8.24 -0.36 -4.68
N THR A 61 -9.51 -0.26 -4.28
CA THR A 61 -10.60 -1.12 -4.76
C THR A 61 -10.64 -1.19 -6.29
N GLY A 62 -10.67 -2.40 -6.83
CA GLY A 62 -10.70 -2.67 -8.27
C GLY A 62 -9.39 -2.43 -9.02
N LEU A 63 -8.28 -2.17 -8.32
CA LEU A 63 -6.94 -2.06 -8.90
C LEU A 63 -6.02 -3.17 -8.37
N GLY A 64 -5.06 -3.57 -9.20
CA GLY A 64 -4.03 -4.54 -8.84
C GLY A 64 -4.62 -5.86 -8.33
N GLU A 65 -4.29 -6.21 -7.07
CA GLU A 65 -4.76 -7.43 -6.43
C GLU A 65 -5.97 -7.21 -5.50
N SER A 66 -6.46 -5.97 -5.39
CA SER A 66 -7.61 -5.63 -4.55
C SER A 66 -8.93 -5.97 -5.24
N GLN A 67 -9.89 -6.46 -4.46
CA GLN A 67 -11.23 -6.77 -4.95
C GLN A 67 -12.03 -5.50 -5.29
N GLY A 68 -13.16 -5.71 -5.98
CA GLY A 68 -14.11 -4.68 -6.39
C GLY A 68 -13.97 -4.31 -7.87
N ASP A 69 -14.79 -3.35 -8.30
CA ASP A 69 -14.76 -2.81 -9.65
C ASP A 69 -14.32 -1.34 -9.59
N PHE A 70 -13.21 -1.03 -10.26
CA PHE A 70 -12.64 0.31 -10.30
C PHE A 70 -13.65 1.38 -10.77
N SER A 71 -14.58 1.02 -11.66
CA SER A 71 -15.61 1.93 -12.15
C SER A 71 -16.61 2.37 -11.07
N THR A 72 -16.71 1.61 -9.99
CA THR A 72 -17.63 1.86 -8.85
C THR A 72 -16.89 2.37 -7.60
N SER A 73 -15.57 2.55 -7.70
CA SER A 73 -14.72 3.08 -6.65
C SER A 73 -14.85 4.60 -6.62
N THR A 74 -15.68 5.13 -5.70
CA THR A 74 -15.79 6.57 -5.39
C THR A 74 -15.08 6.89 -4.09
#